data_AF-Q56UG9-F1
#
_entry.id   AF-Q56UG9-F1
#
_cell.length_a   1.000
_cell.length_b   1.000
_cell.length_c   1.000
_cell.angle_alpha   90.00
_cell.angle_beta   90.00
_cell.angle_gamma   90.00
#
_symmetry.space_group_name_H-M   'P 1'
#
loop_
_entity.id
_entity.type
_entity.pdbx_description
1 polymer ?
#
loop_
_entity_poly.entity_id
_entity_poly.type
_entity_poly.pdbx_seq_one_letter_code
_entity_poly.pdbx_strand_id
1 'polypeptide(L)'
;MAGGKQNKLSREEELLLQDFSRNVSTKSSALFYGNAFIVSAIPMWLFWRIHQMDLYQSAIIFVIGTIISTYLVALAYKNVKFILKHKIALKREDAVAKEMMK
;
A
#
# COMPACT_ATOMS: atom_id res chain seq x y z
N MET A 1 21.33 -16.01 -24.58
CA MET A 1 21.87 -14.69 -24.20
C MET A 1 21.60 -13.73 -25.35
N ALA A 2 20.68 -12.78 -25.18
CA ALA A 2 20.40 -11.75 -26.17
C ALA A 2 20.55 -10.39 -25.49
N GLY A 3 21.77 -9.87 -25.52
CA GLY A 3 22.04 -8.46 -25.27
C GLY A 3 21.71 -7.67 -26.53
N GLY A 4 20.90 -6.63 -26.42
CA GLY A 4 20.54 -5.77 -27.54
C GLY A 4 19.85 -4.48 -27.08
N LYS A 5 20.62 -3.39 -27.07
CA LYS A 5 20.21 -1.97 -27.01
C LYS A 5 19.26 -1.54 -25.86
N GLN A 6 19.81 -0.72 -24.97
CA GLN A 6 19.05 0.28 -24.20
C GLN A 6 18.35 1.23 -25.19
N ASN A 7 17.19 0.84 -25.72
CA ASN A 7 16.28 1.79 -26.32
C ASN A 7 15.74 2.66 -25.18
N LYS A 8 16.05 3.96 -25.20
CA LYS A 8 15.36 4.94 -24.35
C LYS A 8 13.88 4.84 -24.72
N LEU A 9 13.08 4.28 -23.82
CA LEU A 9 11.63 4.22 -23.96
C LEU A 9 11.10 5.65 -24.13
N SER A 10 10.09 5.81 -24.97
CA SER A 10 9.36 7.08 -25.06
C SER A 10 8.78 7.41 -23.68
N ARG A 11 8.68 8.70 -23.34
CA ARG A 11 8.10 9.15 -22.06
C ARG A 11 6.69 8.58 -21.83
N GLU A 12 5.96 8.31 -22.90
CA GLU A 12 4.64 7.69 -22.87
C GLU A 12 4.72 6.20 -22.50
N GLU A 13 5.70 5.46 -23.02
CA GLU A 13 5.93 4.05 -22.69
C GLU A 13 6.40 3.89 -21.24
N GLU A 14 7.24 4.81 -20.76
CA GLU A 14 7.63 4.86 -19.34
C GLU A 14 6.44 5.16 -18.42
N LEU A 15 5.53 6.05 -18.83
CA LEU A 15 4.32 6.36 -18.08
C LEU A 15 3.34 5.19 -18.06
N LEU A 16 3.17 4.49 -19.19
CA LEU A 16 2.37 3.27 -19.26
C LEU A 16 2.97 2.17 -18.36
N LEU A 17 4.28 1.95 -18.45
CA LEU A 17 4.99 1.01 -17.58
C LEU A 17 4.89 1.41 -16.10
N GLN A 18 4.93 2.70 -15.80
CA GLN A 18 4.75 3.22 -14.44
C GLN A 18 3.31 3.00 -13.94
N ASP A 19 2.31 3.05 -14.81
CA ASP A 19 0.91 2.79 -14.45
C ASP A 19 0.63 1.30 -14.24
N PHE A 20 1.32 0.43 -14.99
CA PHE A 20 1.31 -1.03 -14.76
C PHE A 20 2.22 -1.48 -13.60
N SER A 21 3.19 -0.65 -13.22
CA SER A 21 4.06 -0.90 -12.08
C SER A 21 3.30 -0.73 -10.77
N ARG A 22 3.25 -1.81 -9.97
CA ARG A 22 2.65 -1.80 -8.61
C ARG A 22 3.43 -0.95 -7.60
N ASN A 23 4.51 -0.27 -8.00
CA ASN A 23 5.37 0.43 -7.07
C ASN A 23 4.74 1.76 -6.61
N VAL A 24 4.48 1.86 -5.32
CA VAL A 24 3.95 3.08 -4.69
C VAL A 24 5.10 4.05 -4.38
N SER A 25 4.91 5.33 -4.70
CA SER A 25 5.89 6.39 -4.39
C SER A 25 6.32 6.34 -2.92
N THR A 26 7.62 6.47 -2.66
CA THR A 26 8.26 6.30 -1.34
C THR A 26 7.68 7.23 -0.27
N LYS A 27 7.32 8.46 -0.65
CA LYS A 27 6.66 9.43 0.25
C LYS A 27 5.26 8.97 0.67
N SER A 28 4.52 8.39 -0.27
CA SER A 28 3.18 7.84 -0.01
C SER A 28 3.29 6.59 0.87
N SER A 29 4.26 5.72 0.59
CA SER A 29 4.55 4.54 1.41
C SER A 29 4.86 4.89 2.86
N ALA A 30 5.69 5.90 3.14
CA ALA A 30 6.04 6.30 4.50
C ALA A 30 4.82 6.75 5.33
N LEU A 31 3.95 7.57 4.73
CA LEU A 31 2.68 7.98 5.35
C LEU A 31 1.77 6.78 5.62
N PHE A 32 1.76 5.79 4.73
CA PHE A 32 0.96 4.58 4.92
C PHE A 32 1.52 3.66 6.01
N TYR A 33 2.83 3.45 6.07
CA TYR A 33 3.44 2.68 7.16
C TYR A 33 3.20 3.34 8.52
N GLY A 34 3.23 4.68 8.59
CA GLY A 34 2.87 5.43 9.80
C GLY A 34 1.41 5.20 10.22
N ASN A 35 0.46 5.30 9.30
CA ASN A 35 -0.95 5.04 9.60
C ASN A 35 -1.23 3.57 9.92
N ALA A 36 -0.60 2.64 9.21
CA ALA A 36 -0.71 1.20 9.47
C ALA A 36 -0.18 0.84 10.87
N PHE A 37 0.90 1.48 11.31
CA PHE A 37 1.44 1.32 12.65
C PHE A 37 0.43 1.76 13.71
N ILE A 38 -0.19 2.94 13.57
CA ILE A 38 -1.23 3.43 14.51
C ILE A 38 -2.42 2.45 14.57
N VAL A 39 -2.90 1.97 13.42
CA VAL A 39 -4.00 1.00 13.35
C VAL A 39 -3.63 -0.32 14.05
N SER A 40 -2.39 -0.78 13.87
CA SER A 40 -1.89 -2.01 14.52
C SER A 40 -1.64 -1.87 16.02
N ALA A 41 -1.38 -0.65 16.51
CA ALA A 41 -1.10 -0.38 17.91
C ALA A 41 -2.38 -0.44 18.79
N ILE A 42 -3.57 -0.22 18.20
CA ILE A 42 -4.84 -0.19 18.96
C ILE A 42 -5.22 -1.57 19.54
N PRO A 43 -5.25 -2.67 18.76
CA PRO A 43 -5.52 -4.00 19.31
C PRO A 43 -4.51 -4.43 20.37
N MET A 44 -3.26 -4.03 20.17
CA MET A 44 -2.13 -4.30 21.07
C MET A 44 -2.27 -3.58 22.41
N TRP A 45 -2.63 -2.30 22.37
CA TRP A 45 -2.93 -1.51 23.56
C TRP A 45 -4.09 -2.12 24.35
N LEU A 46 -5.17 -2.50 23.66
CA LEU A 46 -6.32 -3.16 24.29
C LEU A 46 -5.92 -4.49 24.92
N PHE A 47 -5.14 -5.31 24.23
CA PHE A 47 -4.70 -6.62 24.75
C PHE A 47 -3.86 -6.47 26.02
N TRP A 48 -2.91 -5.52 26.02
CA TRP A 48 -2.12 -5.23 27.21
C TRP A 48 -2.99 -4.74 28.38
N ARG A 49 -3.92 -3.81 28.13
CA ARG A 49 -4.80 -3.25 29.17
C ARG A 49 -5.75 -4.29 29.78
N ILE A 50 -6.25 -5.23 29.00
CA ILE A 50 -7.18 -6.27 29.45
C ILE A 50 -6.46 -7.37 30.22
N HIS A 51 -5.32 -7.84 29.72
CA HIS A 51 -4.60 -8.96 30.33
C HIS A 51 -3.64 -8.57 31.47
N GLN A 52 -3.44 -7.27 31.75
CA GLN A 52 -2.59 -6.78 32.85
C GLN A 52 -1.19 -7.43 32.86
N MET A 53 -0.65 -7.78 31.69
CA MET A 53 0.63 -8.48 31.58
C MET A 53 1.80 -7.55 31.89
N ASP A 54 2.88 -8.14 32.43
CA ASP A 54 4.13 -7.42 32.65
C ASP A 54 4.76 -7.01 31.31
N LEU A 55 4.98 -5.69 31.16
CA LEU A 55 5.55 -5.07 29.96
C LEU A 55 6.93 -5.63 29.65
N TYR A 56 7.76 -5.92 30.65
CA TYR A 56 9.15 -6.29 30.41
C TYR A 56 9.30 -7.69 29.82
N GLN A 57 8.47 -8.65 30.27
CA GLN A 57 8.51 -10.02 29.75
C GLN A 57 7.79 -10.16 28.40
N SER A 58 6.69 -9.43 28.19
CA SER A 58 5.88 -9.56 26.98
C SER A 58 6.24 -8.58 25.86
N ALA A 59 7.09 -7.58 26.11
CA ALA A 59 7.48 -6.56 25.12
C ALA A 59 8.00 -7.15 23.82
N ILE A 60 8.80 -8.23 23.87
CA ILE A 60 9.39 -8.84 22.67
C ILE A 60 8.31 -9.40 21.74
N ILE A 61 7.35 -10.16 22.29
CA ILE A 61 6.24 -10.74 21.53
C ILE A 61 5.37 -9.63 20.93
N PHE A 62 5.17 -8.57 21.71
CA PHE A 62 4.41 -7.41 21.28
C PHE A 62 5.08 -6.65 20.12
N VAL A 63 6.39 -6.43 20.19
CA VAL A 63 7.14 -5.78 19.11
C VAL A 63 7.06 -6.63 17.83
N ILE A 64 7.27 -7.94 17.93
CA ILE A 64 7.19 -8.86 16.79
C ILE A 64 5.78 -8.85 16.19
N GLY A 65 4.74 -8.95 17.02
CA GLY A 65 3.35 -8.91 16.57
C GLY A 65 2.98 -7.62 15.86
N THR A 66 3.46 -6.48 16.38
CA THR A 66 3.22 -5.16 15.77
C THR A 66 3.90 -5.02 14.41
N ILE A 67 5.13 -5.52 14.28
CA ILE A 67 5.87 -5.51 13.01
C ILE A 67 5.14 -6.37 11.97
N ILE A 68 4.73 -7.58 12.33
CA ILE A 68 4.00 -8.49 11.44
C ILE A 68 2.67 -7.86 11.02
N SER A 69 1.91 -7.31 11.97
CA SER A 69 0.63 -6.66 11.69
C SER A 69 0.79 -5.46 10.75
N THR A 70 1.76 -4.58 11.03
CA THR A 70 2.06 -3.41 10.18
C THR A 70 2.47 -3.84 8.77
N TYR A 71 3.28 -4.89 8.64
CA TYR A 71 3.68 -5.42 7.34
C TYR A 71 2.49 -5.97 6.55
N LEU A 72 1.63 -6.76 7.19
CA LEU A 72 0.44 -7.33 6.55
C LEU A 72 -0.55 -6.25 6.10
N VAL A 73 -0.78 -5.24 6.95
CA VAL A 73 -1.62 -4.09 6.59
C VAL A 73 -1.02 -3.34 5.41
N ALA A 74 0.28 -3.04 5.42
CA ALA A 74 0.94 -2.37 4.31
C ALA A 74 0.87 -3.18 3.00
N LEU A 75 1.02 -4.51 3.07
CA LEU A 75 0.89 -5.41 1.92
C LEU A 75 -0.53 -5.42 1.36
N ALA A 76 -1.54 -5.55 2.23
CA ALA A 76 -2.95 -5.50 1.84
C ALA A 76 -3.29 -4.16 1.17
N TYR A 77 -2.80 -3.05 1.72
CA TYR A 77 -3.01 -1.72 1.15
C TYR A 77 -2.38 -1.57 -0.24
N LYS A 78 -1.16 -2.07 -0.47
CA LYS A 78 -0.53 -2.04 -1.82
C LYS A 78 -1.37 -2.82 -2.84
N ASN A 79 -1.88 -3.99 -2.45
CA ASN A 79 -2.68 -4.83 -3.33
C ASN A 79 -4.06 -4.20 -3.63
N VAL A 80 -4.72 -3.62 -2.63
CA VAL A 80 -6.04 -2.99 -2.79
C VAL A 80 -5.95 -1.68 -3.57
N LYS A 81 -4.93 -0.84 -3.31
CA LYS A 81 -4.76 0.44 -4.00
C LYS A 81 -4.64 0.28 -5.52
N PHE A 82 -3.91 -0.74 -5.97
CA PHE A 82 -3.75 -1.03 -7.41
C PHE A 82 -5.10 -1.36 -8.07
N ILE A 83 -5.88 -2.26 -7.45
CA ILE A 83 -7.20 -2.66 -7.96
C ILE A 83 -8.16 -1.46 -7.94
N LEU A 84 -8.13 -0.66 -6.87
CA LEU A 84 -9.03 0.46 -6.71
C LEU A 84 -8.73 1.59 -7.72
N LYS A 85 -7.44 1.86 -8.01
CA LYS A 85 -7.04 2.85 -9.02
C LYS A 85 -7.60 2.49 -10.39
N HIS A 86 -7.48 1.22 -10.80
CA HIS A 86 -8.04 0.75 -12.07
C HIS A 86 -9.58 0.88 -12.11
N LYS A 87 -10.29 0.48 -11.05
CA LYS A 87 -11.75 0.64 -10.98
C LYS A 87 -12.21 2.10 -11.03
N ILE A 88 -11.47 3.02 -10.41
CA ILE A 88 -11.79 4.46 -10.42
C ILE A 88 -11.54 5.06 -11.81
N ALA A 89 -10.46 4.66 -12.49
CA ALA A 89 -10.17 5.11 -13.84
C ALA A 89 -11.31 4.74 -14.80
N LEU A 90 -11.74 3.47 -14.81
CA LEU A 90 -12.88 3.00 -15.62
C LEU A 90 -14.16 3.81 -15.33
N LYS A 91 -14.49 4.03 -14.04
CA LYS A 91 -15.66 4.83 -13.66
C LYS A 91 -15.58 6.30 -14.10
N ARG A 92 -14.37 6.88 -14.15
CA ARG A 92 -14.18 8.25 -14.64
C ARG A 92 -14.34 8.31 -16.16
N GLU A 93 -13.79 7.35 -16.88
CA GLU A 93 -13.93 7.25 -18.34
C GLU A 93 -15.41 7.12 -18.73
N ASP A 94 -16.16 6.24 -18.05
CA ASP A 94 -17.62 6.09 -18.26
C ASP A 94 -18.38 7.40 -18.02
N ALA A 95 -18.03 8.14 -16.96
CA ALA A 95 -18.68 9.42 -16.65
C ALA A 95 -18.37 10.49 -17.70
N VAL A 96 -17.10 10.60 -18.13
CA VAL A 96 -16.68 11.57 -19.17
C VAL A 96 -17.30 11.23 -20.52
N ALA A 97 -17.35 9.95 -20.91
CA ALA A 97 -17.99 9.52 -22.16
C ALA A 97 -19.48 9.91 -22.18
N LYS A 98 -20.17 9.78 -21.04
CA LYS A 98 -21.57 10.19 -20.90
C LYS A 98 -21.77 11.71 -20.98
N GLU A 99 -20.80 12.49 -20.51
CA GLU A 99 -20.81 13.95 -20.68
C GLU A 99 -20.54 14.37 -22.13
N MET A 100 -19.67 13.66 -22.86
CA MET A 100 -19.35 13.96 -24.26
C MET A 100 -20.45 13.56 -25.25
N MET A 101 -21.29 12.59 -24.90
CA MET A 101 -22.45 12.17 -25.71
C MET A 101 -23.70 13.04 -25.51
N LYS A 102 -23.65 14.01 -24.59
CA LYS A 102 -24.73 14.96 -24.33
C LYS A 102 -24.52 16.26 -25.11
#